data_AF-A0A947JR04-F1
#
_entry.id   AF-A0A947JR04-F1
#
_cell.length_a   1.000
_cell.length_b   1.000
_cell.length_c   1.000
_cell.angle_alpha   90.00
_cell.angle_beta   90.00
_cell.angle_gamma   90.00
#
_symmetry.space_group_name_H-M   'P 1'
#
loop_
_entity.id
_entity.type
_entity.pdbx_description
1 polymer ?
#
loop_
_entity_poly.entity_id
_entity_poly.type
_entity_poly.pdbx_seq_one_letter_code
_entity_poly.pdbx_strand_id
1 'polypeptide(L)'
;MDIAIAALVGVFGMLIIMSNAVIIYRRIRYKSNESWVPIFGGLFLFIAFCLVPGQVPVYIKVLPFIIDWGCVPGMIHTFMFWKVIYPKWKREGKIK
;
A
#
# COMPACT_ATOMS: atom_id res chain seq x y z
N MET A 1 -12.79 -1.88 -23.69
CA MET A 1 -11.74 -2.14 -22.67
C MET A 1 -12.03 -3.51 -22.09
N ASP A 2 -11.10 -4.44 -22.25
CA ASP A 2 -11.34 -5.85 -21.98
C ASP A 2 -11.51 -6.10 -20.49
N ILE A 3 -12.68 -6.61 -20.11
CA ILE A 3 -13.01 -7.04 -18.74
C ILE A 3 -11.93 -7.98 -18.18
N ALA A 4 -11.25 -8.73 -19.06
CA ALA A 4 -10.09 -9.56 -18.72
C ALA A 4 -8.93 -8.76 -18.08
N ILE A 5 -8.63 -7.56 -18.58
CA ILE A 5 -7.56 -6.70 -18.03
C ILE A 5 -7.99 -6.19 -16.65
N ALA A 6 -9.24 -5.73 -16.51
CA ALA A 6 -9.76 -5.28 -15.23
C ALA A 6 -9.77 -6.40 -14.18
N ALA A 7 -10.12 -7.63 -14.58
CA ALA A 7 -10.11 -8.80 -13.73
C ALA A 7 -8.68 -9.17 -13.29
N LEU A 8 -7.71 -9.20 -14.20
CA LEU A 8 -6.30 -9.48 -13.88
C LEU A 8 -5.73 -8.46 -12.90
N VAL A 9 -5.95 -7.16 -13.16
CA VAL A 9 -5.49 -6.08 -12.28
C VAL A 9 -6.20 -6.15 -10.91
N GLY A 10 -7.49 -6.47 -10.89
CA GLY A 10 -8.26 -6.63 -9.66
C GLY A 10 -7.79 -7.79 -8.79
N VAL A 11 -7.52 -8.95 -9.39
CA VAL A 11 -6.97 -10.12 -8.69
C VAL A 11 -5.58 -9.81 -8.14
N PHE A 12 -4.72 -9.16 -8.94
CA PHE A 12 -3.38 -8.77 -8.50
C PHE A 12 -3.42 -7.78 -7.34
N GLY A 13 -4.29 -6.76 -7.41
CA GLY A 13 -4.52 -5.82 -6.31
C GLY A 13 -5.01 -6.50 -5.04
N MET A 14 -5.94 -7.47 -5.16
CA MET A 14 -6.46 -8.23 -4.03
C MET A 14 -5.38 -9.08 -3.34
N LEU A 15 -4.52 -9.75 -4.12
CA LEU A 15 -3.38 -10.52 -3.58
C LEU A 15 -2.41 -9.64 -2.79
N ILE A 16 -2.17 -8.41 -3.25
CA ILE A 16 -1.33 -7.44 -2.54
C ILE A 16 -1.99 -7.02 -1.21
N ILE A 17 -3.30 -6.72 -1.21
CA ILE A 17 -4.03 -6.38 0.03
C ILE A 17 -4.01 -7.55 1.02
N MET A 18 -4.25 -8.78 0.55
CA MET A 18 -4.20 -9.97 1.41
C MET A 18 -2.81 -10.17 2.01
N SER A 19 -1.77 -10.00 1.20
CA SER A 19 -0.38 -10.08 1.67
C SER A 19 -0.10 -9.02 2.73
N ASN A 20 -0.59 -7.79 2.53
CA ASN A 20 -0.47 -6.71 3.50
C ASN A 20 -1.20 -7.04 4.83
N ALA A 21 -2.42 -7.58 4.76
CA ALA A 21 -3.17 -8.00 5.94
C ALA A 21 -2.47 -9.10 6.74
N VAL A 22 -1.88 -10.09 6.05
CA VAL A 22 -1.09 -11.17 6.70
C VAL A 22 0.13 -10.62 7.42
N ILE A 23 0.80 -9.63 6.84
CA ILE A 23 1.94 -8.97 7.47
C ILE A 23 1.50 -8.18 8.70
N ILE A 24 0.43 -7.40 8.62
CA ILE A 24 -0.11 -6.65 9.76
C ILE A 24 -0.46 -7.63 10.89
N TYR A 25 -1.13 -8.74 10.56
CA TYR A 25 -1.41 -9.81 11.53
C TYR A 25 -0.13 -10.37 12.15
N ARG A 26 0.90 -10.66 11.33
CA ARG A 26 2.20 -11.14 11.84
C ARG A 26 2.91 -10.10 12.70
N ARG A 27 2.79 -8.82 12.40
CA ARG A 27 3.31 -7.72 13.23
C ARG A 27 2.63 -7.70 14.59
N ILE A 28 1.30 -7.74 14.61
CA ILE A 28 0.51 -7.72 15.85
C ILE A 28 0.80 -8.96 16.70
N ARG A 29 0.88 -10.14 16.06
CA ARG A 29 0.99 -11.42 16.78
C ARG A 29 2.41 -11.82 17.13
N TYR A 30 3.38 -11.54 16.28
CA TYR A 30 4.77 -12.02 16.39
C TYR A 30 5.81 -10.90 16.51
N LYS A 31 5.40 -9.63 16.55
CA LYS A 31 6.30 -8.45 16.58
C LYS A 31 7.40 -8.49 15.51
N SER A 32 7.12 -9.08 14.34
CA SER A 32 8.09 -9.17 13.24
C SER A 32 8.38 -7.80 12.62
N ASN A 33 9.53 -7.68 11.95
CA ASN A 33 9.96 -6.45 11.26
C ASN A 33 8.90 -5.88 10.30
N GLU A 34 8.94 -4.55 10.16
CA GLU A 34 8.01 -3.79 9.33
C GLU A 34 8.08 -4.24 7.86
N SER A 35 6.95 -4.57 7.26
CA SER A 35 6.92 -4.73 5.80
C SER A 35 6.50 -3.43 5.15
N TRP A 36 7.25 -3.10 4.11
CA TRP A 36 7.10 -1.94 3.25
C TRP A 36 6.22 -2.30 2.06
N VAL A 37 5.15 -3.07 2.24
CA VAL A 37 4.23 -3.32 1.12
C VAL A 37 3.47 -2.02 0.88
N PRO A 38 3.71 -1.31 -0.23
CA PRO A 38 3.23 0.06 -0.38
C PRO A 38 1.75 0.07 -0.78
N ILE A 39 1.15 1.28 -0.82
CA ILE A 39 -0.23 1.64 -1.26
C ILE A 39 -0.64 1.05 -2.64
N PHE A 40 0.27 0.35 -3.30
CA PHE A 40 0.06 -0.25 -4.59
C PHE A 40 -1.13 -1.22 -4.60
N GLY A 41 -1.42 -1.92 -3.48
CA GLY A 41 -2.60 -2.79 -3.39
C GLY A 41 -3.91 -2.02 -3.58
N GLY A 42 -4.11 -0.95 -2.80
CA GLY A 42 -5.27 -0.08 -2.93
C GLY A 42 -5.33 0.62 -4.29
N LEU A 43 -4.18 1.08 -4.81
CA LEU A 43 -4.09 1.76 -6.11
C LEU A 43 -4.47 0.84 -7.28
N PHE A 44 -3.98 -0.41 -7.30
CA PHE A 44 -4.31 -1.36 -8.36
C PHE A 44 -5.80 -1.72 -8.35
N LEU A 45 -6.39 -1.91 -7.17
CA LEU A 45 -7.84 -2.16 -7.04
C LEU A 45 -8.68 -0.94 -7.44
N PHE A 46 -8.25 0.28 -7.12
CA PHE A 46 -8.91 1.50 -7.59
C PHE A 46 -8.90 1.58 -9.13
N ILE A 47 -7.74 1.32 -9.75
CA ILE A 47 -7.60 1.31 -11.21
C ILE A 47 -8.49 0.22 -11.82
N ALA A 48 -8.53 -0.98 -11.23
CA ALA A 48 -9.42 -2.05 -11.68
C ALA A 48 -10.89 -1.62 -11.65
N PHE A 49 -11.36 -0.99 -10.57
CA PHE A 49 -12.74 -0.50 -10.48
C PHE A 49 -13.05 0.69 -11.39
N CYS A 50 -12.04 1.44 -11.83
CA CYS A 50 -12.19 2.47 -12.87
C CYS A 50 -12.26 1.87 -14.29
N LEU A 51 -11.67 0.70 -14.51
CA LEU A 51 -11.65 0.01 -15.79
C LEU A 51 -12.87 -0.89 -16.04
N VAL A 52 -13.59 -1.30 -14.98
CA VAL A 52 -14.82 -2.09 -15.12
C VAL A 52 -15.93 -1.22 -15.77
N PRO A 53 -16.51 -1.65 -16.90
CA PRO A 53 -17.62 -0.95 -17.51
C PRO A 53 -18.87 -1.08 -16.63
N GLY A 54 -19.30 0.03 -16.03
CA GLY A 54 -20.45 0.11 -15.14
C GLY A 54 -20.34 1.29 -14.18
N GLN A 55 -21.47 1.75 -13.65
CA GLN A 55 -21.47 2.75 -12.59
C GLN A 55 -21.09 2.10 -11.25
N VAL A 56 -19.81 1.73 -11.09
CA VAL A 56 -19.29 1.36 -9.77
C VAL A 56 -19.34 2.62 -8.90
N PRO A 57 -20.07 2.60 -7.77
CA PRO A 57 -20.19 3.76 -6.91
C PRO A 57 -18.83 4.20 -6.36
N VAL A 58 -18.64 5.51 -6.20
CA VAL A 58 -17.36 6.10 -5.77
C VAL A 58 -16.89 5.54 -4.42
N TYR A 59 -17.81 5.25 -3.50
CA TYR A 59 -17.46 4.65 -2.20
C TYR A 59 -16.81 3.26 -2.33
N ILE A 60 -17.24 2.45 -3.31
CA ILE A 60 -16.62 1.14 -3.58
C ILE A 60 -15.22 1.33 -4.19
N LYS A 61 -15.05 2.36 -5.03
CA LYS A 61 -13.74 2.68 -5.63
C LYS A 61 -12.73 3.08 -4.56
N VAL A 62 -13.13 3.85 -3.55
CA VAL A 62 -12.24 4.37 -2.50
C VAL A 62 -11.99 3.36 -1.36
N LEU A 63 -12.85 2.36 -1.20
CA LEU A 63 -12.74 1.30 -0.20
C LEU A 63 -11.33 0.65 -0.12
N PRO A 64 -10.65 0.31 -1.24
CA PRO A 64 -9.32 -0.27 -1.22
C PRO A 64 -8.28 0.63 -0.54
N PHE A 65 -8.40 1.96 -0.67
CA PHE A 65 -7.50 2.90 0.03
C PHE A 65 -7.74 2.94 1.54
N ILE A 66 -8.98 2.72 1.99
CA ILE A 66 -9.30 2.64 3.42
C ILE A 66 -8.75 1.35 4.01
N ILE A 67 -8.91 0.23 3.30
CA ILE A 67 -8.37 -1.07 3.70
C ILE A 67 -6.83 -1.03 3.72
N ASP A 68 -6.21 -0.31 2.78
CA ASP A 68 -4.75 -0.14 2.67
C ASP A 68 -4.18 0.97 3.58
N TRP A 69 -5.02 1.63 4.40
CA TRP A 69 -4.60 2.69 5.33
C TRP A 69 -3.62 2.20 6.40
N GLY A 70 -3.53 0.88 6.61
CA GLY A 70 -2.54 0.24 7.49
C GLY A 70 -1.08 0.56 7.14
N CYS A 71 -0.78 0.98 5.90
CA CYS A 71 0.57 1.33 5.46
C CYS A 71 0.96 2.79 5.68
N VAL A 72 0.00 3.67 5.97
CA VAL A 72 0.23 5.12 6.14
C VAL A 72 1.24 5.44 7.24
N PRO A 73 1.19 4.81 8.44
CA PRO A 73 2.19 5.06 9.48
C PRO A 73 3.63 4.70 9.06
N GLY A 74 3.81 3.59 8.33
CA GLY A 74 5.13 3.15 7.85
C GLY A 74 5.72 4.08 6.79
N MET A 75 4.88 4.63 5.90
CA MET A 75 5.31 5.64 4.94
C MET A 75 5.63 6.98 5.60
N ILE A 76 4.85 7.43 6.59
CA ILE A 76 5.16 8.64 7.35
C ILE A 76 6.51 8.47 8.06
N HIS A 77 6.72 7.34 8.72
CA HIS A 77 7.99 7.03 9.37
C HIS A 77 9.16 7.05 8.37
N THR A 78 9.00 6.40 7.22
CA THR A 78 9.98 6.40 6.13
C THR A 78 10.27 7.81 5.60
N PHE A 79 9.24 8.59 5.34
CA PHE A 79 9.37 9.94 4.81
C PHE A 79 10.07 10.86 5.81
N MET A 80 9.70 10.78 7.10
CA MET A 80 10.40 11.51 8.16
C MET A 80 11.86 11.06 8.28
N PHE A 81 12.12 9.75 8.19
CA PHE A 81 13.48 9.25 8.21
C PHE A 81 14.30 9.81 7.05
N TRP A 82 13.79 9.75 5.83
CA TRP A 82 14.54 10.19 4.64
C TRP A 82 14.69 11.72 4.55
N LYS A 83 13.68 12.48 4.97
CA LYS A 83 13.70 13.95 4.91
C LYS A 83 14.43 14.60 6.07
N VAL A 84 14.35 14.03 7.28
CA VAL A 84 14.85 14.66 8.51
C VAL A 84 16.06 13.92 9.07
N ILE A 85 15.99 12.60 9.21
CA ILE A 85 17.01 11.82 9.92
C ILE A 85 18.22 11.56 9.02
N TYR A 86 18.00 11.12 7.79
CA TYR A 86 19.04 10.79 6.82
C TYR A 86 19.99 11.98 6.52
N PRO A 87 19.51 13.19 6.15
CA PRO A 87 20.39 14.32 5.92
C PRO A 87 21.08 14.81 7.20
N LYS A 88 20.48 14.60 8.38
CA LYS A 88 21.14 14.88 9.66
C LYS A 88 22.31 13.92 9.90
N TRP A 89 22.10 12.62 9.75
CA TRP A 89 23.15 11.62 9.94
C TRP A 89 24.26 11.69 8.89
N LYS A 90 23.91 12.08 7.65
CA LYS A 90 24.90 12.36 6.60
C LYS A 90 25.79 13.56 6.97
N ARG A 91 25.23 14.62 7.55
CA ARG A 91 26.02 15.77 8.07
C ARG A 91 26.89 15.40 9.27
N GLU A 92 26.43 14.46 10.12
CA GLU A 92 27.18 13.96 11.28
C GLU A 92 28.25 12.92 10.92
N GLY A 93 28.43 12.56 9.65
CA GLY A 93 29.42 11.56 9.22
C GLY A 93 29.11 10.12 9.66
N LYS A 94 27.89 9.86 10.14
CA LYS A 94 27.46 8.51 10.59
C LYS A 94 27.09 7.59 9.43
N ILE A 95 26.86 8.14 8.25
CA ILE A 95 26.54 7.42 7.01
C ILE A 95 27.45 7.98 5.93
N LYS A 96 28.15 7.10 5.19
CA LYS A 96 29.03 7.48 4.07
C LYS A 96 28.22 7.90 2.84
#